data_AF-A0A1N6FW94-F1
#
_entry.id   AF-A0A1N6FW94-F1
#
_cell.length_a   1.000
_cell.length_b   1.000
_cell.length_c   1.000
_cell.angle_alpha   90.00
_cell.angle_beta   90.00
_cell.angle_gamma   90.00
#
_symmetry.space_group_name_H-M   'P 1'
#
loop_
_entity.id
_entity.type
_entity.pdbx_description
1 polymer ?
#
loop_
_entity_poly.entity_id
_entity_poly.type
_entity_poly.pdbx_seq_one_letter_code
_entity_poly.pdbx_strand_id
1 'polypeptide(L)' 'MNVMEAARFLFVSRPHVRVLLERGALTGAPTENSDYEIDDASVAKYAADRRLAAREYFDSQSEDSDPLGL' A
#
# COMPACT_ATOMS: atom_id res chain seq x y z
N MET A 1 8.41 -8.07 -9.53
CA MET A 1 8.54 -8.86 -8.28
C MET A 1 7.34 -9.79 -8.07
N ASN A 2 7.44 -10.84 -7.25
CA ASN A 2 6.30 -11.73 -6.93
C ASN A 2 5.49 -11.24 -5.71
N VAL A 3 4.35 -11.88 -5.42
CA VAL A 3 3.45 -11.55 -4.29
C VAL A 3 4.16 -11.57 -2.94
N MET A 4 5.08 -12.52 -2.71
CA MET A 4 5.84 -12.60 -1.46
C MET A 4 6.82 -11.44 -1.31
N GLU A 5 7.51 -11.06 -2.38
CA GLU A 5 8.44 -9.94 -2.40
C GLU A 5 7.70 -8.62 -2.17
N ALA A 6 6.58 -8.40 -2.87
CA ALA A 6 5.75 -7.22 -2.66
C ALA A 6 5.20 -7.15 -1.22
N ALA A 7 4.78 -8.28 -0.65
CA ALA A 7 4.30 -8.33 0.73
C ALA A 7 5.38 -7.93 1.73
N ARG A 8 6.63 -8.40 1.52
CA ARG A 8 7.78 -8.02 2.35
C ARG A 8 8.12 -6.54 2.19
N PHE A 9 8.13 -6.04 0.96
CA PHE A 9 8.45 -4.64 0.66
C PHE A 9 7.44 -3.68 1.30
N LEU A 10 6.14 -3.99 1.17
CA LEU A 10 5.05 -3.18 1.71
C LEU A 10 4.79 -3.41 3.20
N PHE A 11 5.46 -4.39 3.81
CA PHE A 11 5.23 -4.81 5.20
C PHE A 11 3.76 -5.21 5.47
N VAL A 12 3.18 -6.02 4.57
CA VAL A 12 1.80 -6.51 4.62
C VAL A 12 1.74 -8.03 4.39
N SER A 13 0.55 -8.62 4.50
CA SER A 13 0.34 -10.04 4.24
C SER A 13 0.19 -10.34 2.74
N ARG A 14 0.49 -11.59 2.31
CA ARG A 14 0.28 -12.02 0.92
C ARG A 14 -1.18 -11.90 0.44
N PRO A 15 -2.20 -12.26 1.25
CA PRO A 15 -3.59 -12.01 0.88
C PRO A 15 -3.89 -10.52 0.65
N HIS A 16 -3.28 -9.62 1.43
CA HIS A 16 -3.44 -8.19 1.23
C HIS A 16 -2.92 -7.75 -0.15
N VAL A 17 -1.75 -8.23 -0.57
CA VAL A 17 -1.21 -7.94 -1.91
C VAL A 17 -2.14 -8.42 -3.03
N ARG A 18 -2.76 -9.60 -2.89
CA ARG A 18 -3.75 -10.09 -3.86
C ARG A 18 -4.97 -9.18 -3.97
N VAL A 19 -5.49 -8.74 -2.82
CA VAL A 19 -6.59 -7.76 -2.80
C VAL A 19 -6.19 -6.44 -3.46
N LEU A 20 -4.94 -6.00 -3.32
CA LEU A 20 -4.45 -4.80 -4.02
C LEU A 20 -4.40 -4.98 -5.54
N LEU A 21 -4.02 -6.17 -6.03
CA LEU A 21 -4.07 -6.51 -7.46
C LEU A 21 -5.50 -6.57 -7.99
N GLU A 22 -6.41 -7.23 -7.26
CA GLU A 22 -7.84 -7.32 -7.61
C GLU A 22 -8.50 -5.94 -7.70
N ARG A 23 -8.07 -5.00 -6.85
CA ARG A 23 -8.56 -3.61 -6.84
C ARG A 23 -7.86 -2.70 -7.86
N GLY A 24 -6.85 -3.20 -8.57
CA GLY A 24 -6.03 -2.40 -9.49
C GLY A 24 -5.14 -1.36 -8.80
N ALA A 25 -4.94 -1.48 -7.48
CA ALA A 25 -4.02 -0.63 -6.73
C ALA A 25 -2.55 -1.01 -6.96
N LEU A 26 -2.30 -2.27 -7.33
CA LEU A 26 -1.03 -2.75 -7.89
C LEU A 26 -1.27 -3.26 -9.30
N THR A 27 -0.27 -3.13 -10.15
CA THR A 27 -0.28 -3.66 -11.52
C THR A 27 0.47 -4.97 -11.54
N GLY A 28 -0.12 -6.02 -12.09
CA GLY A 28 0.55 -7.30 -12.25
C GLY A 28 -0.20 -8.22 -13.20
N ALA A 29 0.52 -9.21 -13.72
CA ALA A 29 -0.01 -10.24 -14.60
C ALA A 29 -0.03 -11.60 -13.88
N PRO A 30 -1.06 -12.43 -14.11
CA PRO A 30 -1.06 -13.80 -13.60
C PRO A 30 0.04 -14.62 -14.28
N THR A 31 0.64 -15.52 -13.51
CA THR A 31 1.63 -16.51 -13.95
C THR A 31 0.99 -17.90 -14.03
N GLU A 32 1.65 -18.86 -14.68
CA GLU A 32 1.15 -20.23 -14.85
C GLU A 32 0.87 -20.96 -13.51
N ASN A 33 1.53 -20.54 -12.42
CA ASN A 33 1.39 -21.15 -11.09
C ASN A 33 0.27 -20.54 -10.24
N SER A 34 -0.68 -19.82 -10.84
CA SER A 34 -1.72 -19.07 -10.10
C SER A 34 -1.14 -18.03 -9.12
N ASP A 35 0.06 -17.55 -9.40
CA ASP A 35 0.71 -16.43 -8.69
C ASP A 35 0.77 -15.20 -9.60
N TYR A 36 1.25 -14.06 -9.11
CA TYR A 36 1.37 -12.83 -9.91
C TYR A 36 2.81 -12.37 -10.08
N GLU A 37 3.14 -11.93 -11.29
CA GLU A 37 4.27 -11.08 -11.58
C GLU A 37 3.81 -9.62 -11.49
N ILE A 38 4.30 -8.91 -10.47
CA ILE A 38 3.87 -7.56 -10.10
C ILE A 38 4.90 -6.56 -10.62
N ASP A 39 4.41 -5.48 -11.23
CA ASP A 39 5.23 -4.35 -11.66
C ASP A 39 5.79 -3.59 -10.45
N ASP A 40 7.12 -3.51 -10.37
CA ASP A 40 7.84 -2.89 -9.27
C ASP A 40 7.53 -1.39 -9.14
N ALA A 41 7.27 -0.71 -10.26
CA ALA A 41 6.93 0.71 -10.24
C ALA A 41 5.58 0.96 -9.57
N SER A 42 4.58 0.10 -9.83
CA SER A 42 3.29 0.16 -9.16
C SER A 42 3.40 -0.05 -7.63
N VAL A 43 4.28 -0.96 -7.18
CA VAL A 43 4.54 -1.22 -5.76
C VAL A 43 5.23 -0.02 -5.10
N ALA A 44 6.25 0.55 -5.74
CA ALA A 44 6.96 1.71 -5.25
C ALA A 44 6.03 2.94 -5.14
N LYS A 45 5.18 3.16 -6.15
CA LYS A 45 4.17 4.21 -6.13
C LYS A 45 3.19 4.03 -4.99
N TYR A 46 2.62 2.83 -4.82
CA TYR A 46 1.70 2.54 -3.73
C TYR A 46 2.32 2.82 -2.35
N ALA A 47 3.58 2.44 -2.15
CA ALA A 47 4.30 2.72 -0.91
C ALA A 47 4.51 4.24 -0.67
N ALA A 48 4.85 4.99 -1.72
CA ALA A 48 5.01 6.44 -1.64
C ALA A 48 3.70 7.14 -1.30
N ASP A 49 2.60 6.76 -1.95
CA ASP A 49 1.27 7.30 -1.71
C ASP A 49 0.81 7.02 -0.27
N ARG A 50 1.06 5.80 0.24
CA ARG A 50 0.79 5.44 1.64
C ARG A 50 1.59 6.28 2.63
N ARG A 51 2.87 6.52 2.34
CA ARG A 51 3.73 7.35 3.20
C ARG A 51 3.30 8.81 3.19
N LEU A 52 2.89 9.33 2.03
CA LEU A 52 2.35 10.68 1.91
C LEU A 52 1.06 10.83 2.70
N ALA A 53 0.09 9.92 2.52
CA ALA A 53 -1.17 9.94 3.25
C ALA A 53 -0.97 9.84 4.78
N ALA A 54 -0.02 9.02 5.24
CA ALA A 54 0.33 8.96 6.66
C ALA A 54 0.90 10.30 7.16
N ARG A 55 1.78 10.93 6.39
CA ARG A 55 2.33 12.24 6.71
C ARG A 55 1.24 13.31 6.76
N GLU A 56 0.40 13.40 5.74
CA GLU A 56 -0.72 14.35 5.70
C GLU A 56 -1.68 14.15 6.88
N TYR A 57 -1.95 12.90 7.26
CA TYR A 57 -2.71 12.61 8.46
C TYR A 57 -2.02 13.18 9.71
N PHE A 58 -0.74 12.87 9.94
CA PHE A 58 -0.02 13.40 11.11
C PHE A 58 0.07 14.93 11.10
N ASP A 59 0.33 15.54 9.94
CA ASP A 59 0.40 17.00 9.79
C ASP A 59 -0.98 17.66 10.03
N SER A 60 -2.09 16.94 9.80
CA SER A 60 -3.45 17.41 10.13
C SER A 60 -3.80 17.33 11.61
N GLN A 61 -3.07 16.55 12.40
CA GLN A 61 -3.28 16.43 13.84
C GLN A 61 -2.48 17.52 14.58
N SER A 62 -2.98 18.75 14.58
CA SER A 62 -2.46 19.83 15.45
C SER A 62 -3.26 19.93 16.76
N GLU A 63 -2.61 20.29 17.87
CA GLU A 63 -3.28 20.54 19.17
C GLU A 63 -4.36 21.64 19.10
N ASP A 64 -4.29 22.52 18.09
CA ASP A 64 -5.33 23.53 17.79
C ASP A 64 -6.64 22.93 17.26
N SER A 65 -6.64 21.65 16.88
CA SER A 65 -7.80 20.93 16.36
C SER A 65 -8.62 20.22 17.44
N ASP A 66 -8.12 20.19 18.69
CA ASP A 66 -8.92 19.69 19.81
C ASP A 66 -10.02 20.72 20.10
N PRO A 67 -11.32 20.36 19.97
CA PRO A 67 -12.37 21.23 20.46
C PRO A 67 -12.11 21.39 21.95
N LEU A 68 -11.82 22.64 22.38
CA LEU A 68 -11.56 23.04 23.75
C LEU A 68 -12.25 22.07 24.71
N GLY A 69 -11.45 21.18 25.31
CA GLY A 69 -11.94 20.21 26.26
C GLY A 69 -12.76 20.96 27.30
N LEU A 70 -14.06 20.65 27.35
CA LEU A 70 -14.99 21.18 28.34
C LEU A 70 -14.45 20.99 29.77
#